data_AF-A0A504Z0J8-F1
#
_entry.id   AF-A0A504Z0J8-F1
#
_cell.length_a   1.000
_cell.length_b   1.000
_cell.length_c   1.000
_cell.angle_alpha   90.00
_cell.angle_beta   90.00
_cell.angle_gamma   90.00
#
_symmetry.space_group_name_H-M   'P 1'
#
loop_
_entity.id
_entity.type
_entity.pdbx_description
1 polymer ?
#
loop_
_entity_poly.entity_id
_entity_poly.type
_entity_poly.pdbx_seq_one_letter_code
_entity_poly.pdbx_strand_id
1 'polypeptide(L)'
;MTRRLWLLLIAVTVHNIPEGFAVGVAFGGIGKYSRYTFADARNLAIGIAIQNFPEGLSVSLPLRAAGYSFWKSLWYGQLSGLVEPLAGLIGCVAVKFVRKFQPYALGFAAGAMLFVVFDDVIPEAQSRQNGRLASVAAVLGFLLMMCLDVITT
;
A
#
# COMPACT_ATOMS: atom_id res chain seq x y z
N MET A 1 8.89 18.47 -10.73
CA MET A 1 7.98 17.65 -9.89
C MET A 1 7.19 18.61 -9.05
N THR A 2 5.86 18.59 -9.13
CA THR A 2 5.00 19.52 -8.39
C THR A 2 4.94 19.13 -6.91
N ARG A 3 4.56 20.08 -6.04
CA ARG A 3 4.38 19.82 -4.60
C ARG A 3 3.40 18.66 -4.35
N ARG A 4 2.31 18.58 -5.12
CA ARG A 4 1.32 17.50 -5.03
C ARG A 4 1.92 16.12 -5.33
N LEU A 5 2.71 15.99 -6.40
CA LEU A 5 3.36 14.72 -6.76
C LEU A 5 4.37 14.25 -5.70
N TRP A 6 5.06 15.20 -5.05
CA TRP A 6 5.93 14.88 -3.92
C TRP A 6 5.16 14.39 -2.69
N LEU A 7 4.07 15.07 -2.34
CA LEU A 7 3.24 14.67 -1.20
C LEU A 7 2.62 13.29 -1.42
N LEU A 8 2.12 13.01 -2.62
CA LEU A 8 1.62 11.69 -3.00
C LEU A 8 2.70 10.61 -2.86
N LEU A 9 3.87 10.84 -3.43
CA LEU A 9 4.98 9.87 -3.38
C LEU A 9 5.42 9.60 -1.94
N ILE A 10 5.52 10.64 -1.10
CA ILE A 10 5.87 10.50 0.32
C ILE A 10 4.76 9.77 1.08
N ALA A 11 3.49 10.12 0.85
CA ALA A 11 2.36 9.50 1.53
C ALA A 11 2.31 7.99 1.26
N VAL A 12 2.39 7.59 -0.02
CA VAL A 12 2.43 6.18 -0.42
C VAL A 12 3.65 5.48 0.17
N THR A 13 4.84 6.09 0.10
CA THR A 13 6.06 5.50 0.70
C THR A 13 5.90 5.28 2.21
N VAL A 14 5.30 6.22 2.94
CA VAL A 14 5.10 6.05 4.39
C VAL A 14 4.04 5.00 4.69
N HIS A 15 3.03 4.84 3.84
CA HIS A 15 1.99 3.80 3.97
C HIS A 15 2.56 2.38 3.84
N ASN A 16 3.53 2.21 2.95
CA ASN A 16 4.18 0.93 2.65
C ASN A 16 5.01 0.39 3.83
N ILE A 17 5.38 1.23 4.81
CA ILE A 17 6.14 0.80 5.99
C ILE A 17 5.32 -0.15 6.88
N PRO A 18 4.11 0.20 7.35
CA PRO A 18 3.23 -0.72 8.07
C PRO A 18 2.94 -2.04 7.36
N GLU A 19 2.81 -2.03 6.04
CA GLU A 19 2.57 -3.25 5.24
C GLU A 19 3.78 -4.18 5.27
N GLY A 20 4.97 -3.62 5.02
CA GLY A 20 6.23 -4.35 5.16
C GLY A 20 6.34 -4.95 6.56
N PHE A 21 6.07 -4.18 7.62
CA PHE A 21 6.05 -4.69 8.99
C PHE A 21 5.05 -5.83 9.19
N ALA A 22 3.85 -5.74 8.61
CA ALA A 22 2.84 -6.79 8.72
C ALA A 22 3.32 -8.11 8.11
N VAL A 23 3.90 -8.08 6.90
CA VAL A 23 4.51 -9.26 6.25
C VAL A 23 5.67 -9.80 7.07
N GLY A 24 6.57 -8.91 7.53
CA GLY A 24 7.74 -9.28 8.33
C GLY A 24 7.37 -9.95 9.66
N VAL A 25 6.43 -9.38 10.40
CA VAL A 25 5.93 -9.92 11.66
C VAL A 25 5.22 -11.25 11.45
N ALA A 26 4.46 -11.39 10.36
CA ALA A 26 3.76 -12.63 10.03
C ALA A 26 4.75 -13.78 9.81
N PHE A 27 5.79 -13.58 8.99
CA PHE A 27 6.82 -14.60 8.76
C PHE A 27 7.74 -14.82 9.97
N GLY A 28 8.21 -13.74 10.61
CA GLY A 28 9.14 -13.84 11.75
C GLY A 28 8.51 -14.42 13.02
N GLY A 29 7.18 -14.41 13.10
CA GLY A 29 6.40 -14.99 14.20
C GLY A 29 6.19 -16.50 14.11
N ILE A 30 6.40 -17.11 12.93
CA ILE A 30 6.22 -18.54 12.70
C ILE A 30 7.16 -19.33 13.64
N GLY A 31 6.61 -20.32 14.34
CA GLY A 31 7.34 -21.14 15.32
C GLY A 31 7.68 -20.44 16.64
N LYS A 32 7.46 -19.13 16.77
CA LYS A 32 7.64 -18.36 18.02
C LYS A 32 6.34 -18.05 18.74
N TYR A 33 5.23 -17.92 18.01
CA TYR A 33 3.91 -17.70 18.59
C TYR A 33 2.84 -18.51 17.85
N SER A 34 1.92 -19.12 18.61
CA SER A 34 0.91 -20.06 18.09
C SER A 34 -0.07 -19.46 17.07
N ARG A 35 -0.15 -18.12 16.97
CA ARG A 35 -1.07 -17.40 16.08
C ARG A 35 -0.54 -17.24 14.65
N TYR A 36 0.75 -17.44 14.39
CA TYR A 36 1.32 -17.25 13.06
C TYR A 36 1.59 -18.58 12.38
N THR A 37 0.88 -18.84 11.28
CA THR A 37 1.16 -19.97 10.40
C THR A 37 1.82 -19.49 9.10
N PHE A 38 2.50 -20.41 8.41
CA PHE A 38 3.04 -20.12 7.09
C PHE A 38 1.94 -19.81 6.07
N ALA A 39 0.78 -20.46 6.20
CA ALA A 39 -0.35 -20.23 5.31
C ALA A 39 -0.85 -18.78 5.43
N ASP A 40 -1.06 -18.29 6.66
CA ASP A 40 -1.54 -16.93 6.91
C ASP A 40 -0.51 -15.88 6.45
N ALA A 41 0.77 -16.10 6.75
CA ALA A 41 1.84 -15.18 6.34
C ALA A 41 1.99 -15.08 4.81
N ARG A 42 1.88 -16.23 4.12
CA ARG A 42 1.90 -16.29 2.65
C ARG A 42 0.67 -15.59 2.07
N ASN A 43 -0.51 -15.86 2.62
CA ASN A 43 -1.75 -15.27 2.12
C ASN A 43 -1.74 -13.75 2.29
N LEU A 44 -1.31 -13.24 3.45
CA LEU A 44 -1.12 -11.81 3.70
C LEU A 44 -0.13 -11.17 2.69
N ALA A 45 1.01 -11.81 2.45
CA ALA A 45 2.00 -11.31 1.50
C ALA A 45 1.46 -11.24 0.06
N ILE A 46 0.66 -12.22 -0.35
CA ILE A 46 0.00 -12.21 -1.66
C ILE A 46 -1.04 -11.08 -1.73
N GLY A 47 -1.85 -10.91 -0.69
CA GLY A 47 -2.83 -9.82 -0.60
C GLY A 47 -2.18 -8.46 -0.79
N ILE A 48 -1.12 -8.18 -0.01
CA ILE A 48 -0.32 -6.94 -0.10
C ILE A 48 0.31 -6.78 -1.49
N ALA A 49 0.90 -7.84 -2.05
CA ALA A 49 1.49 -7.77 -3.40
C ALA A 49 0.47 -7.37 -4.49
N ILE A 50 -0.79 -7.83 -4.37
CA ILE A 50 -1.84 -7.53 -5.35
C ILE A 50 -2.28 -6.07 -5.26
N GLN A 51 -2.48 -5.51 -4.06
CA GLN A 51 -2.86 -4.10 -3.90
C GLN A 51 -1.72 -3.12 -4.22
N ASN A 52 -0.47 -3.54 -4.05
CA ASN A 52 0.68 -2.64 -4.29
C ASN A 52 0.92 -2.38 -5.77
N PHE A 53 0.35 -3.22 -6.65
CA PHE A 53 0.35 -2.94 -8.09
C PHE A 53 -0.52 -1.72 -8.45
N PRO A 54 -1.82 -1.64 -8.09
CA PRO A 54 -2.61 -0.42 -8.18
C PRO A 54 -1.97 0.80 -7.50
N GLU A 55 -1.36 0.65 -6.32
CA GLU A 55 -0.72 1.77 -5.63
C GLU A 55 0.52 2.30 -6.35
N GLY A 56 1.40 1.42 -6.83
CA GLY A 56 2.55 1.80 -7.64
C GLY A 56 2.14 2.50 -8.95
N LEU A 57 1.02 2.09 -9.55
CA LEU A 57 0.42 2.78 -10.69
C LEU A 57 -0.14 4.16 -10.31
N SER A 58 -0.71 4.30 -9.11
CA SER A 58 -1.23 5.59 -8.61
C SER A 58 -0.14 6.65 -8.47
N VAL A 59 1.12 6.25 -8.24
CA VAL A 59 2.30 7.13 -8.25
C VAL A 59 2.85 7.34 -9.67
N SER A 60 2.91 6.28 -10.46
CA SER A 60 3.53 6.30 -11.80
C SER A 60 2.71 7.06 -12.84
N LEU A 61 1.39 6.90 -12.86
CA LEU A 61 0.53 7.50 -13.88
C LEU A 61 0.46 9.03 -13.80
N PRO A 62 0.35 9.66 -12.61
CA PRO A 62 0.41 11.12 -12.48
C PRO A 62 1.76 11.70 -12.92
N LEU A 63 2.88 11.03 -12.62
CA LEU A 63 4.20 11.43 -13.09
C LEU A 63 4.28 11.40 -14.63
N ARG A 64 3.75 10.34 -15.24
CA ARG A 64 3.68 10.22 -16.70
C ARG A 64 2.83 11.34 -17.31
N ALA A 65 1.68 11.63 -16.71
CA ALA A 65 0.78 12.72 -17.12
C ALA A 65 1.43 14.11 -16.97
N ALA A 66 2.32 14.27 -15.99
CA ALA A 66 3.10 15.49 -15.78
C ALA A 66 4.31 15.64 -16.74
N GLY A 67 4.43 14.78 -17.76
CA GLY A 67 5.45 14.88 -18.80
C GLY A 67 6.74 14.11 -18.54
N TYR A 68 6.82 13.29 -17.49
CA TYR A 68 7.98 12.44 -17.22
C TYR A 68 8.04 11.27 -18.22
N SER A 69 9.25 10.76 -18.48
CA SER A 69 9.43 9.58 -19.33
C SER A 69 8.80 8.34 -18.70
N PHE A 70 8.44 7.36 -19.54
CA PHE A 70 7.84 6.09 -19.09
C PHE A 70 8.68 5.42 -18.00
N TRP A 71 9.97 5.20 -18.27
CA TRP A 71 10.89 4.55 -17.35
C TRP A 71 11.05 5.32 -16.04
N LYS A 72 11.15 6.65 -16.11
CA LYS A 72 11.30 7.47 -14.90
C LYS A 72 10.05 7.39 -14.03
N SER A 73 8.86 7.40 -14.64
CA SER A 73 7.58 7.31 -13.94
C SER A 73 7.44 5.94 -13.26
N LEU A 74 7.75 4.85 -13.98
CA LEU A 74 7.75 3.50 -13.45
C LEU A 74 8.75 3.34 -12.28
N TRP A 75 9.96 3.89 -12.43
CA TRP A 75 10.97 3.84 -11.37
C TRP A 75 10.50 4.51 -10.09
N TYR A 76 9.86 5.68 -10.16
CA TYR A 76 9.33 6.33 -8.96
C TYR A 76 8.24 5.51 -8.26
N GLY A 77 7.36 4.85 -9.02
CA GLY A 77 6.37 3.93 -8.43
C GLY A 77 7.01 2.69 -7.79
N GLN A 78 8.08 2.16 -8.37
CA GLN A 78 8.84 1.05 -7.75
C GLN A 78 9.58 1.51 -6.49
N LEU A 79 10.19 2.70 -6.54
CA LEU A 79 10.95 3.29 -5.43
C LEU A 79 10.05 3.55 -4.20
N SER A 80 8.79 3.93 -4.39
CA SER A 80 7.85 4.07 -3.25
C SER A 80 7.57 2.74 -2.56
N GLY A 81 7.60 1.62 -3.29
CA GLY A 81 7.44 0.26 -2.74
C GLY A 81 8.71 -0.34 -2.11
N LEU A 82 9.91 0.18 -2.41
CA LEU A 82 11.17 -0.41 -1.91
C LEU A 82 11.31 -0.39 -0.38
N VAL A 83 10.52 0.42 0.30
CA VAL A 83 10.52 0.47 1.77
C VAL A 83 9.89 -0.77 2.39
N GLU A 84 8.99 -1.48 1.69
CA GLU A 84 8.33 -2.69 2.18
C GLU A 84 9.31 -3.82 2.47
N PRO A 85 10.21 -4.24 1.55
CA PRO A 85 11.21 -5.26 1.86
C PRO A 85 12.08 -4.91 3.06
N LEU A 86 12.45 -3.63 3.19
CA LEU A 86 13.28 -3.15 4.30
C LEU A 86 12.52 -3.22 5.63
N ALA A 87 11.28 -2.72 5.66
CA ALA A 87 10.40 -2.80 6.81
C ALA A 87 10.06 -4.25 7.15
N GLY A 88 9.85 -5.12 6.16
CA GLY A 88 9.60 -6.55 6.34
C GLY A 88 10.79 -7.29 6.96
N LEU A 89 12.01 -6.98 6.54
CA LEU A 89 13.21 -7.51 7.18
C LEU A 89 13.26 -7.09 8.67
N ILE A 90 13.03 -5.81 8.95
CA ILE A 90 12.98 -5.29 10.33
C ILE A 90 11.86 -5.96 11.13
N GLY A 91 10.66 -6.11 10.56
CA GLY A 91 9.52 -6.77 11.17
C GLY A 91 9.81 -8.23 11.52
N CYS A 92 10.53 -8.93 10.64
CA CYS A 92 10.90 -10.34 10.83
C CYS A 92 11.93 -10.53 11.95
N VAL A 93 12.89 -9.62 12.10
CA VAL A 93 13.90 -9.69 13.16
C VAL A 93 13.36 -9.16 14.49
N ALA A 94 12.56 -8.09 14.47
CA ALA A 94 12.11 -7.35 15.65
C ALA A 94 10.64 -7.63 16.03
N VAL A 95 10.11 -8.82 15.74
CA VAL A 95 8.69 -9.22 15.92
C VAL A 95 8.10 -8.78 17.27
N LYS A 96 8.82 -9.01 18.38
CA LYS A 96 8.36 -8.69 19.74
C LYS A 96 8.06 -7.20 19.92
N PHE A 97 8.87 -6.35 19.31
CA PHE A 97 8.72 -4.89 19.39
C PHE A 97 7.69 -4.39 18.37
N VAL A 98 7.83 -4.81 17.11
CA VAL A 98 6.98 -4.35 16.00
C VAL A 98 5.53 -4.73 16.24
N ARG A 99 5.22 -5.95 16.72
CA ARG A 99 3.83 -6.37 17.00
C ARG A 99 3.11 -5.47 18.00
N LYS A 100 3.81 -4.87 18.96
CA LYS A 100 3.21 -3.96 19.94
C LYS A 100 2.85 -2.60 19.33
N PHE A 101 3.67 -2.12 18.39
CA PHE A 101 3.48 -0.83 17.72
C PHE A 101 2.61 -0.92 16.46
N GLN A 102 2.57 -2.08 15.81
CA GLN A 102 1.94 -2.32 14.53
C GLN A 102 0.47 -1.87 14.45
N PRO A 103 -0.41 -2.09 15.45
CA PRO A 103 -1.80 -1.62 15.37
C PRO A 103 -1.91 -0.09 15.25
N TYR A 104 -1.04 0.64 15.93
CA TYR A 104 -1.00 2.11 15.85
C TYR A 104 -0.45 2.58 14.51
N ALA A 105 0.59 1.90 14.01
CA ALA A 105 1.17 2.19 12.70
C ALA A 105 0.15 1.97 11.57
N LEU A 106 -0.57 0.84 11.60
CA LEU A 106 -1.64 0.52 10.65
C LEU A 106 -2.80 1.51 10.76
N GLY A 107 -3.24 1.87 11.97
CA GLY A 107 -4.29 2.86 12.16
C GLY A 107 -3.92 4.24 11.60
N PHE A 108 -2.68 4.67 11.84
CA PHE A 108 -2.15 5.91 11.26
C PHE A 108 -2.09 5.85 9.73
N ALA A 109 -1.56 4.75 9.17
CA ALA A 109 -1.48 4.54 7.72
C ALA A 109 -2.87 4.51 7.06
N ALA A 110 -3.85 3.84 7.67
CA ALA A 110 -5.22 3.80 7.18
C ALA A 110 -5.84 5.20 7.15
N GLY A 111 -5.67 5.99 8.22
CA GLY A 111 -6.13 7.38 8.27
C GLY A 111 -5.48 8.26 7.21
N ALA A 112 -4.17 8.12 7.01
CA ALA A 112 -3.44 8.87 5.98
C ALA A 112 -3.94 8.53 4.56
N MET A 113 -4.17 7.26 4.25
CA MET A 113 -4.67 6.87 2.93
C MET A 113 -6.12 7.28 2.71
N LEU A 114 -6.98 7.23 3.73
CA LEU A 114 -8.32 7.81 3.63
C LEU A 114 -8.25 9.29 3.29
N PHE A 115 -7.39 10.06 3.96
CA PHE A 115 -7.19 11.47 3.64
C PHE A 115 -6.74 11.67 2.18
N VAL A 116 -5.74 10.94 1.71
CA VAL A 116 -5.26 11.03 0.31
C VAL A 116 -6.38 10.66 -0.69
N VAL A 117 -7.17 9.63 -0.40
CA VAL A 117 -8.27 9.21 -1.28
C VAL A 117 -9.34 10.30 -1.38
N PHE A 118 -9.75 10.88 -0.25
CA PHE A 118 -10.81 11.90 -0.22
C PHE A 118 -10.34 13.28 -0.71
N ASP A 119 -9.12 13.70 -0.39
CA ASP A 119 -8.62 15.04 -0.70
C ASP A 119 -8.00 15.13 -2.11
N ASP A 120 -7.36 14.05 -2.57
CA ASP A 120 -6.66 14.04 -3.87
C ASP A 120 -7.33 13.11 -4.90
N VAL A 121 -7.46 11.80 -4.61
CA VAL A 121 -7.80 10.80 -5.65
C VAL A 121 -9.22 10.97 -6.19
N ILE A 122 -10.22 11.09 -5.33
CA ILE A 122 -11.63 11.25 -5.74
C ILE A 122 -11.84 12.60 -6.46
N PRO A 123 -11.41 13.75 -5.92
CA PRO A 123 -11.55 15.03 -6.61
C PRO A 123 -10.85 15.08 -7.98
N GLU A 124 -9.62 14.56 -8.08
CA GLU A 124 -8.89 14.48 -9.36
C GLU A 124 -9.67 13.63 -10.38
N ALA A 125 -10.20 12.48 -9.96
CA ALA A 125 -10.95 11.59 -10.85
C ALA A 125 -12.27 12.22 -11.34
N GLN A 126 -12.95 13.00 -10.50
CA GLN A 126 -14.16 13.74 -10.88
C GLN A 126 -13.84 14.93 -11.80
N SER A 127 -12.68 15.58 -11.64
CA SER A 127 -12.29 16.76 -12.44
C SER A 127 -12.18 16.49 -13.94
N ARG A 128 -11.92 15.23 -14.35
CA ARG A 128 -11.68 14.86 -15.76
C ARG A 128 -12.92 14.38 -16.53
N GLN A 129 -14.12 14.79 -16.09
CA GLN A 129 -15.42 14.43 -16.69
C GLN A 129 -15.72 12.92 -16.78
N ASN A 130 -14.93 12.06 -16.12
CA ASN A 130 -15.08 10.61 -16.15
C ASN A 130 -15.53 10.03 -14.79
N GLY A 131 -16.25 10.85 -14.00
CA GLY A 131 -16.59 10.54 -12.61
C GLY A 131 -17.38 9.24 -12.44
N ARG A 132 -18.26 8.89 -13.38
CA ARG A 132 -19.02 7.61 -13.32
C ARG A 132 -18.10 6.40 -13.45
N LEU A 133 -17.16 6.42 -14.40
CA LEU A 133 -16.19 5.33 -14.57
C LEU A 133 -15.28 5.21 -13.34
N ALA A 134 -14.82 6.34 -12.80
CA ALA A 134 -14.01 6.38 -11.60
C ALA A 134 -14.73 5.76 -10.39
N SER A 135 -16.01 6.10 -10.17
CA SER A 135 -16.80 5.51 -9.08
C SER A 135 -17.00 4.01 -9.26
N VAL A 136 -17.29 3.54 -10.49
CA VAL A 136 -17.42 2.10 -10.76
C VAL A 136 -16.10 1.37 -10.52
N ALA A 137 -14.98 1.92 -11.00
CA ALA A 137 -13.65 1.35 -10.78
C ALA A 137 -13.29 1.31 -9.29
N ALA A 138 -13.64 2.34 -8.52
CA ALA A 138 -13.42 2.38 -7.07
C ALA A 138 -14.23 1.29 -6.34
N VAL A 139 -15.50 1.10 -6.70
CA VAL A 139 -16.33 0.02 -6.12
C VAL A 139 -15.77 -1.35 -6.47
N LEU A 140 -15.39 -1.57 -7.74
CA LEU A 140 -14.78 -2.84 -8.16
C LEU A 140 -13.46 -3.11 -7.45
N GLY A 141 -12.60 -2.09 -7.29
CA GLY A 141 -11.36 -2.20 -6.54
C GLY A 141 -11.59 -2.52 -5.07
N PHE A 142 -12.55 -1.85 -4.43
CA PHE A 142 -12.94 -2.13 -3.04
C PHE A 142 -13.45 -3.56 -2.87
N LEU A 143 -14.37 -4.01 -3.74
CA LEU A 143 -14.90 -5.37 -3.69
C LEU A 143 -13.81 -6.42 -3.93
N LEU A 144 -12.92 -6.19 -4.90
CA LEU A 144 -11.78 -7.07 -5.15
C LEU A 144 -10.92 -7.19 -3.89
N MET A 145 -10.61 -6.07 -3.24
CA MET A 145 -9.76 -6.10 -2.05
C MET A 145 -10.46 -6.73 -0.84
N MET A 146 -11.76 -6.52 -0.65
CA MET A 146 -12.55 -7.21 0.38
C MET A 146 -12.62 -8.72 0.14
N CYS A 147 -12.78 -9.15 -1.11
CA CYS A 147 -12.70 -10.57 -1.44
C CYS A 147 -11.31 -11.15 -1.13
N LEU A 148 -10.24 -10.42 -1.48
CA LEU A 148 -8.88 -10.85 -1.16
C LEU A 148 -8.64 -10.94 0.34
N ASP A 149 -9.09 -9.96 1.13
CA ASP A 149 -9.00 -9.99 2.59
C ASP A 149 -9.68 -11.24 3.17
N VAL A 150 -10.95 -11.47 2.83
CA VAL A 150 -11.70 -12.66 3.28
C VAL A 150 -11.08 -13.98 2.85
N ILE A 151 -10.44 -14.03 1.68
CA ILE A 151 -9.75 -15.23 1.20
C ILE A 151 -8.40 -15.42 1.91
N THR A 152 -7.76 -14.34 2.38
CA THR A 152 -6.40 -14.36 2.91
C THR A 152 -6.28 -14.39 4.43
N THR A 153 -7.30 -13.93 5.17
CA THR A 153 -7.36 -13.93 6.66
C THR A 153 -8.29 -14.99 7.21
#